data_AF-A0A934Q114-F1
#
_entry.id   AF-A0A934Q114-F1
#
_cell.length_a   1.000
_cell.length_b   1.000
_cell.length_c   1.000
_cell.angle_alpha   90.00
_cell.angle_beta   90.00
_cell.angle_gamma   90.00
#
_symmetry.space_group_name_H-M   'P 1'
#
loop_
_entity.id
_entity.type
_entity.pdbx_description
1 polymer ?
#
loop_
_entity_poly.entity_id
_entity_poly.type
_entity_poly.pdbx_seq_one_letter_code
_entity_poly.pdbx_strand_id
1 'polypeptide(L)'
;MFRIQTALAGACLALASLAAHAQVDGTYTTGTGYTVDAKFSGNTLELYEPSNGKRSTYVRNARGVYEFTNPVNGIAYTMEWRNGTLFANKPGAPEANGTTLRRVGTAGAATPQTPGEREGLERIANRYLERSQSDPANAQAWTFCGMAAMSRAQGGDSQAVQAAQALRVIANARSNPCPDAIPAATWNASAP
;
A
#
# COMPACT_ATOMS: atom_id res chain seq x y z
N MET A 1 63.83 0.32 -42.59
CA MET A 1 62.99 1.20 -41.73
C MET A 1 61.63 0.53 -41.56
N PHE A 2 61.37 -0.13 -40.44
CA PHE A 2 60.05 -0.69 -40.12
C PHE A 2 59.64 -0.14 -38.75
N ARG A 3 58.54 0.62 -38.69
CA ARG A 3 57.93 1.13 -37.45
C ARG A 3 56.78 0.21 -37.07
N ILE A 4 56.90 -0.45 -35.92
CA ILE A 4 55.81 -1.21 -35.28
C ILE A 4 55.07 -0.21 -34.38
N GLN A 5 53.81 0.09 -34.71
CA GLN A 5 52.93 0.91 -33.87
C GLN A 5 52.26 0.02 -32.82
N THR A 6 52.62 0.22 -31.56
CA THR A 6 51.99 -0.39 -30.39
C THR A 6 50.66 0.32 -30.10
N ALA A 7 49.54 -0.32 -30.37
CA ALA A 7 48.23 0.18 -29.96
C ALA A 7 47.92 -0.30 -28.53
N LEU A 8 47.96 0.61 -27.55
CA LEU A 8 47.39 0.40 -26.23
C LEU A 8 45.85 0.45 -26.31
N ALA A 9 45.20 -0.70 -26.17
CA ALA A 9 43.76 -0.78 -25.94
C ALA A 9 43.47 -0.50 -24.46
N GLY A 10 43.01 0.72 -24.16
CA GLY A 10 42.50 1.08 -22.84
C GLY A 10 41.14 0.44 -22.58
N ALA A 11 41.07 -0.47 -21.61
CA ALA A 11 39.81 -1.02 -21.13
C ALA A 11 39.11 -0.02 -20.19
N CYS A 12 38.05 0.64 -20.67
CA CYS A 12 37.12 1.36 -19.80
C CYS A 12 36.27 0.35 -19.01
N LEU A 13 36.58 0.14 -17.73
CA LEU A 13 35.64 -0.48 -16.81
C LEU A 13 34.46 0.48 -16.57
N ALA A 14 33.30 0.16 -17.16
CA ALA A 14 32.05 0.80 -16.80
C ALA A 14 31.62 0.31 -15.40
N LEU A 15 31.80 1.16 -14.38
CA LEU A 15 31.19 0.97 -13.07
C LEU A 15 29.67 1.14 -13.21
N ALA A 16 28.95 0.03 -13.30
CA ALA A 16 27.50 0.03 -13.15
C ALA A 16 27.17 0.32 -11.68
N SER A 17 26.88 1.59 -11.38
CA SER A 17 26.33 2.00 -10.09
C SER A 17 24.95 1.37 -9.90
N LEU A 18 24.89 0.24 -9.20
CA LEU A 18 23.65 -0.25 -8.62
C LEU A 18 23.18 0.81 -7.62
N ALA A 19 22.20 1.62 -8.01
CA ALA A 19 21.51 2.51 -7.09
C ALA A 19 20.79 1.64 -6.06
N ALA A 20 21.45 1.37 -4.94
CA ALA A 20 20.79 0.89 -3.75
C ALA A 20 19.73 1.94 -3.39
N HIS A 21 18.46 1.57 -3.49
CA HIS A 21 17.37 2.46 -3.08
C HIS A 21 17.56 2.72 -1.59
N ALA A 22 18.00 3.93 -1.25
CA ALA A 22 18.22 4.32 0.13
C ALA A 22 16.91 4.15 0.91
N GLN A 23 17.03 3.71 2.15
CA GLN A 23 15.90 3.68 3.08
C GLN A 23 15.42 5.10 3.32
N VAL A 24 14.11 5.31 3.29
CA VAL A 24 13.51 6.65 3.39
C VAL A 24 12.52 6.70 4.54
N ASP A 25 12.72 7.67 5.43
CA ASP A 25 11.76 7.97 6.49
C ASP A 25 10.40 8.42 5.92
N GLY A 26 9.35 8.18 6.69
CA GLY A 26 8.02 8.70 6.41
C GLY A 26 6.90 7.75 6.78
N THR A 27 5.69 8.14 6.39
CA THR A 27 4.49 7.36 6.65
C THR A 27 4.32 6.27 5.60
N TYR A 28 4.10 5.03 6.03
CA TYR A 28 3.87 3.85 5.20
C TYR A 28 2.50 3.25 5.51
N THR A 29 1.81 2.76 4.49
CA THR A 29 0.46 2.21 4.63
C THR A 29 0.26 0.97 3.77
N THR A 30 -0.57 0.06 4.29
CA THR A 30 -1.10 -1.11 3.56
C THR A 30 -2.20 -0.74 2.58
N GLY A 31 -2.82 0.42 2.79
CA GLY A 31 -4.04 0.84 2.11
C GLY A 31 -5.32 0.11 2.48
N THR A 32 -5.27 -0.72 3.51
CA THR A 32 -6.45 -1.33 4.14
C THR A 32 -6.56 -0.91 5.60
N GLY A 33 -6.14 0.33 5.92
CA GLY A 33 -6.29 0.93 7.24
C GLY A 33 -5.12 0.73 8.22
N TYR A 34 -4.08 -0.03 7.88
CA TYR A 34 -2.84 -0.05 8.67
C TYR A 34 -1.82 0.96 8.13
N THR A 35 -1.39 1.86 9.01
CA THR A 35 -0.45 2.96 8.72
C THR A 35 0.57 3.07 9.85
N VAL A 36 1.84 3.29 9.49
CA VAL A 36 2.96 3.49 10.42
C VAL A 36 3.85 4.62 9.97
N ASP A 37 4.44 5.36 10.90
CA ASP A 37 5.56 6.26 10.64
C ASP A 37 6.87 5.50 10.85
N ALA A 38 7.65 5.36 9.79
CA ALA A 38 8.92 4.66 9.79
C ALA A 38 10.08 5.64 9.89
N LYS A 39 11.02 5.33 10.79
CA LYS A 39 12.29 6.04 10.95
C LYS A 39 13.45 5.07 10.92
N PHE A 40 14.32 5.21 9.93
CA PHE A 40 15.51 4.39 9.77
C PHE A 40 16.71 5.04 10.47
N SER A 41 17.51 4.25 11.17
CA SER A 41 18.75 4.69 11.81
C SER A 41 19.79 3.58 11.75
N GLY A 42 20.37 3.38 10.56
CA GLY A 42 21.35 2.32 10.31
C GLY A 42 20.81 0.93 10.63
N ASN A 43 21.20 0.39 11.78
CA ASN A 43 20.82 -0.93 12.25
C ASN A 43 19.46 -0.99 12.95
N THR A 44 18.74 0.13 13.08
CA THR A 44 17.39 0.13 13.64
C THR A 44 16.36 0.71 12.68
N LEU A 45 15.13 0.20 12.80
CA LEU A 45 13.92 0.74 12.20
C LEU A 45 12.91 0.92 13.32
N GLU A 46 12.55 2.17 13.60
CA GLU A 46 11.44 2.47 14.50
C GLU A 46 10.16 2.63 13.69
N LEU A 47 9.10 1.95 14.10
CA LEU A 47 7.76 2.12 13.58
C LEU A 47 6.88 2.69 14.68
N TYR A 48 6.21 3.82 14.40
CA TYR A 48 5.16 4.39 15.24
C TYR A 48 3.80 4.12 14.59
N GLU A 49 2.85 3.59 15.36
CA GLU A 49 1.48 3.32 14.93
C GLU A 49 0.55 4.44 15.43
N PRO A 50 0.12 5.40 14.57
CA PRO A 50 -0.67 6.55 15.02
C PRO A 50 -2.03 6.17 15.59
N SER A 51 -2.60 5.05 15.13
CA SER A 51 -3.93 4.59 15.54
C SER A 51 -4.03 4.19 17.02
N ASN A 52 -2.92 3.77 17.61
CA ASN A 52 -2.87 3.28 19.00
C ASN A 52 -1.70 3.84 19.82
N GLY A 53 -0.88 4.71 19.22
CA GLY A 53 0.25 5.37 19.85
C GLY A 53 1.46 4.46 20.15
N LYS A 54 1.48 3.22 19.65
CA LYS A 54 2.56 2.27 19.96
C LYS A 54 3.81 2.54 19.13
N ARG A 55 4.96 2.19 19.71
CA ARG A 55 6.27 2.19 19.03
C ARG A 55 6.87 0.79 19.06
N SER A 56 7.40 0.37 17.93
CA SER A 56 8.12 -0.90 17.78
C SER A 56 9.50 -0.61 17.19
N THR A 57 10.55 -0.99 17.90
CA THR A 57 11.94 -0.85 17.43
C THR A 57 12.42 -2.19 16.91
N TYR A 58 12.66 -2.26 15.61
CA TYR A 58 13.23 -3.43 14.96
C TYR A 58 14.76 -3.28 14.86
N VAL A 59 15.46 -4.40 14.99
CA VAL A 59 16.93 -4.46 14.89
C VAL A 59 17.32 -5.22 13.64
N ARG A 60 18.29 -4.68 12.89
CA ARG A 60 18.76 -5.28 11.64
C ARG A 60 19.65 -6.48 11.92
N ASN A 61 19.29 -7.63 11.35
CA ASN A 61 20.09 -8.85 11.40
C ASN A 61 21.19 -8.86 10.32
N ALA A 62 22.04 -9.88 10.33
CA ALA A 62 23.14 -10.04 9.37
C ALA A 62 22.69 -10.19 7.91
N ARG A 63 21.42 -10.56 7.67
CA ARG A 63 20.81 -10.65 6.34
C ARG A 63 20.20 -9.33 5.88
N GLY A 64 20.28 -8.29 6.70
CA GLY A 64 19.72 -6.98 6.41
C GLY A 64 18.21 -6.85 6.62
N VAL A 65 17.59 -7.85 7.26
CA VAL A 65 16.18 -7.85 7.65
C VAL A 65 16.05 -7.25 9.05
N TYR A 66 15.07 -6.38 9.24
CA TYR A 66 14.75 -5.83 10.55
C TYR A 66 13.85 -6.79 11.31
N GLU A 67 14.17 -7.11 12.56
CA GLU A 67 13.43 -8.05 13.39
C GLU A 67 12.92 -7.39 14.67
N PHE A 68 11.70 -7.73 15.06
CA PHE A 68 11.07 -7.28 16.29
C PHE A 68 10.30 -8.44 16.91
N THR A 69 10.45 -8.63 18.22
CA THR A 69 9.62 -9.56 19.00
C THR A 69 8.71 -8.74 19.90
N ASN A 70 7.40 -8.90 19.73
CA ASN A 70 6.42 -8.21 20.55
C ASN A 70 6.51 -8.75 22.00
N PRO A 71 6.86 -7.89 22.99
CA PRO A 71 7.08 -8.34 24.36
C PRO A 71 5.80 -8.81 25.06
N VAL A 72 4.62 -8.45 24.55
CA VAL A 72 3.32 -8.80 25.14
C VAL A 72 2.93 -10.24 24.83
N ASN A 73 3.18 -10.71 23.62
CA ASN A 73 2.72 -12.03 23.15
C ASN A 73 3.84 -12.94 22.62
N GLY A 74 5.10 -12.48 22.62
CA GLY A 74 6.25 -13.24 22.17
C GLY A 74 6.31 -13.47 20.65
N ILE A 75 5.40 -12.88 19.86
CA ILE A 75 5.36 -13.08 18.42
C ILE A 75 6.45 -12.22 17.77
N ALA A 76 7.28 -12.86 16.95
CA ALA A 76 8.30 -12.20 16.14
C ALA A 76 7.76 -11.78 14.77
N TYR A 77 8.27 -10.64 14.30
CA TYR A 77 7.94 -10.01 13.03
C TYR A 77 9.23 -9.58 12.33
N THR A 78 9.23 -9.65 11.02
CA THR A 78 10.29 -9.18 10.14
C THR A 78 9.80 -8.01 9.31
N MET A 79 10.68 -7.05 9.07
CA MET A 79 10.46 -5.94 8.15
C MET A 79 11.64 -5.84 7.17
N GLU A 80 11.33 -5.84 5.89
CA GLU A 80 12.33 -5.78 4.82
C GLU A 80 12.13 -4.54 3.96
N TRP A 81 13.23 -3.83 3.68
CA TRP A 81 13.22 -2.75 2.71
C TRP A 81 13.44 -3.32 1.31
N ARG A 82 12.43 -3.17 0.43
CA ARG A 82 12.47 -3.70 -0.93
C ARG A 82 11.87 -2.69 -1.91
N ASN A 83 12.65 -2.25 -2.90
CA ASN A 83 12.17 -1.41 -4.00
C ASN A 83 11.35 -0.18 -3.54
N GLY A 84 11.80 0.53 -2.49
CA GLY A 84 11.10 1.72 -1.98
C GLY A 84 9.90 1.42 -1.06
N THR A 85 9.68 0.16 -0.69
CA THR A 85 8.57 -0.28 0.16
C THR A 85 9.07 -1.06 1.37
N LEU A 86 8.22 -1.14 2.40
CA LEU A 86 8.42 -2.01 3.55
C LEU A 86 7.62 -3.29 3.33
N PHE A 87 8.24 -4.45 3.53
CA PHE A 87 7.58 -5.74 3.47
C PHE A 87 7.60 -6.38 4.86
N ALA A 88 6.42 -6.50 5.47
CA ALA A 88 6.21 -7.10 6.77
C ALA A 88 5.90 -8.59 6.63
N ASN A 89 6.50 -9.44 7.46
CA ASN A 89 6.17 -10.87 7.52
C ASN A 89 6.44 -11.44 8.92
N LYS A 90 6.13 -12.72 9.12
CA LYS A 90 6.65 -13.51 10.25
C LYS A 90 7.95 -14.21 9.85
N PRO A 91 8.94 -14.37 10.76
CA PRO A 91 10.14 -15.14 10.47
C PRO A 91 9.81 -16.54 9.95
N GLY A 92 10.37 -16.90 8.79
CA GLY A 92 10.19 -18.23 8.17
C GLY A 92 8.82 -18.48 7.52
N ALA A 93 7.88 -17.54 7.59
CA ALA A 93 6.60 -17.69 6.90
C ALA A 93 6.74 -17.54 5.38
N PRO A 94 5.90 -18.21 4.58
CA PRO A 94 5.85 -18.01 3.13
C PRO A 94 5.67 -16.53 2.76
N GLU A 95 6.27 -16.11 1.65
CA GLU A 95 6.18 -14.72 1.16
C GLU A 95 4.73 -14.29 0.87
N ALA A 96 3.88 -15.21 0.41
CA ALA A 96 2.47 -14.95 0.14
C ALA A 96 1.66 -14.51 1.38
N ASN A 97 2.19 -14.72 2.60
CA ASN A 97 1.57 -14.28 3.84
C ASN A 97 2.01 -12.88 4.27
N GLY A 98 3.03 -12.31 3.62
CA GLY A 98 3.56 -11.01 3.96
C GLY A 98 2.72 -9.87 3.41
N THR A 99 2.94 -8.69 3.98
CA THR A 99 2.19 -7.47 3.66
C THR A 99 3.16 -6.40 3.21
N THR A 100 2.91 -5.82 2.04
CA THR A 100 3.65 -4.64 1.56
C THR A 100 3.02 -3.36 2.10
N LEU A 101 3.84 -2.50 2.69
CA LEU A 101 3.49 -1.13 3.04
C LEU A 101 4.20 -0.17 2.08
N ARG A 102 3.45 0.76 1.52
CA ARG A 102 3.93 1.78 0.59
C ARG A 102 3.97 3.14 1.24
N ARG A 103 4.98 3.94 0.90
CA ARG A 103 5.14 5.29 1.46
C ARG A 103 4.05 6.20 0.93
N VAL A 104 3.33 6.88 1.83
CA VAL A 104 2.30 7.87 1.48
C VAL A 104 2.90 8.94 0.56
N GLY A 105 2.12 9.37 -0.44
CA GLY A 105 2.56 10.33 -1.46
C GLY A 105 3.39 9.71 -2.60
N THR A 106 3.55 8.38 -2.64
CA THR A 106 4.10 7.67 -3.80
C THR A 106 3.00 6.99 -4.62
N ALA A 107 3.25 6.76 -5.90
CA ALA A 107 2.29 6.11 -6.78
C ALA A 107 1.86 4.74 -6.23
N GLY A 108 0.54 4.52 -6.11
CA GLY A 108 -0.03 3.27 -5.60
C GLY A 108 -0.03 3.12 -4.07
N ALA A 109 0.42 4.13 -3.32
CA ALA A 109 0.19 4.21 -1.88
C ALA A 109 -1.23 4.72 -1.59
N ALA A 110 -1.83 4.19 -0.54
CA ALA A 110 -3.06 4.71 0.00
C ALA A 110 -2.86 6.12 0.58
N THR A 111 -3.91 6.93 0.52
CA THR A 111 -3.90 8.29 1.07
C THR A 111 -4.56 8.24 2.44
N PRO A 112 -3.83 8.54 3.53
CA PRO A 112 -4.42 8.61 4.87
C PRO A 112 -5.60 9.59 4.87
N GLN A 113 -6.74 9.16 5.41
CA GLN A 113 -7.89 10.03 5.59
C GLN A 113 -7.80 10.73 6.95
N THR A 114 -8.23 11.99 7.02
CA THR A 114 -8.50 12.64 8.30
C THR A 114 -9.65 11.92 9.04
N PRO A 115 -9.76 12.06 10.37
CA PRO A 115 -10.87 11.47 11.12
C PRO A 115 -12.25 11.87 10.56
N GLY A 116 -12.44 13.15 10.20
CA GLY A 116 -13.70 13.63 9.65
C GLY A 116 -14.01 13.08 8.26
N GLU A 117 -13.01 12.93 7.39
CA GLU A 117 -13.17 12.30 6.07
C GLU A 117 -13.52 10.81 6.21
N ARG A 118 -12.82 10.10 7.09
CA ARG A 118 -13.08 8.69 7.39
C ARG A 118 -14.51 8.50 7.89
N GLU A 119 -14.95 9.27 8.89
CA GLU A 119 -16.32 9.21 9.40
C GLU A 119 -17.36 9.53 8.31
N GLY A 120 -17.05 10.48 7.42
CA GLY A 120 -17.89 10.80 6.26
C GLY A 120 -18.06 9.60 5.33
N LEU A 121 -16.97 8.93 5.00
CA LEU A 121 -16.94 7.75 4.13
C LEU A 121 -17.59 6.52 4.79
N GLU A 122 -17.41 6.32 6.09
CA GLU A 122 -18.09 5.27 6.88
C GLU A 122 -19.62 5.49 6.87
N ARG A 123 -20.09 6.74 7.01
CA ARG A 123 -21.52 7.06 6.88
C ARG A 123 -22.05 6.78 5.48
N ILE A 124 -21.28 7.07 4.43
CA ILE A 124 -21.65 6.74 3.04
C ILE A 124 -21.76 5.21 2.88
N ALA A 125 -20.79 4.47 3.39
CA ALA A 125 -20.79 3.01 3.33
C ALA A 125 -22.02 2.40 4.01
N ASN A 126 -22.37 2.88 5.22
CA ASN A 126 -23.56 2.42 5.95
C ASN A 126 -24.86 2.71 5.19
N ARG A 127 -24.97 3.89 4.55
CA ARG A 127 -26.14 4.22 3.71
C ARG A 127 -26.31 3.25 2.54
N TYR A 128 -25.22 2.83 1.92
CA TYR A 128 -25.27 1.83 0.85
C TYR A 128 -25.60 0.43 1.37
N LEU A 129 -25.14 0.07 2.57
CA LEU A 129 -25.55 -1.18 3.21
C LEU A 129 -27.06 -1.19 3.49
N GLU A 130 -27.62 -0.09 4.01
CA GLU A 130 -29.07 0.06 4.21
C GLU A 130 -29.86 -0.02 2.89
N ARG A 131 -29.34 0.60 1.81
CA ARG A 131 -29.93 0.47 0.47
C ARG A 131 -29.89 -0.96 -0.05
N SER A 132 -28.82 -1.70 0.21
CA SER A 132 -28.75 -3.11 -0.22
C SER A 132 -29.83 -3.99 0.42
N GLN A 133 -30.34 -3.61 1.60
CA GLN A 133 -31.42 -4.31 2.30
C GLN A 133 -32.82 -3.85 1.86
N SER A 134 -32.97 -2.59 1.49
CA SER A 134 -34.26 -1.98 1.12
C SER A 134 -34.56 -1.98 -0.38
N ASP A 135 -33.55 -2.19 -1.23
CA ASP A 135 -33.66 -2.32 -2.68
C ASP A 135 -33.00 -3.63 -3.14
N PRO A 136 -33.70 -4.78 -2.98
CA PRO A 136 -33.16 -6.09 -3.30
C PRO A 136 -32.82 -6.27 -4.78
N ALA A 137 -33.50 -5.54 -5.68
CA ALA A 137 -33.25 -5.61 -7.12
C ALA A 137 -31.85 -5.10 -7.49
N ASN A 138 -31.31 -4.16 -6.71
CA ASN A 138 -29.98 -3.59 -6.91
C ASN A 138 -29.03 -3.89 -5.74
N ALA A 139 -29.37 -4.86 -4.88
CA ALA A 139 -28.63 -5.13 -3.65
C ALA A 139 -27.13 -5.32 -3.90
N GLN A 140 -26.78 -6.09 -4.94
CA GLN A 140 -25.38 -6.33 -5.30
C GLN A 140 -24.64 -5.04 -5.66
N ALA A 141 -25.27 -4.16 -6.45
CA ALA A 141 -24.68 -2.87 -6.80
C ALA A 141 -24.47 -1.99 -5.56
N TRP A 142 -25.47 -1.94 -4.66
CA TRP A 142 -25.36 -1.21 -3.40
C TRP A 142 -24.27 -1.77 -2.49
N THR A 143 -24.10 -3.09 -2.42
CA THR A 143 -22.98 -3.70 -1.69
C THR A 143 -21.63 -3.27 -2.24
N PHE A 144 -21.44 -3.25 -3.57
CA PHE A 144 -20.20 -2.76 -4.18
C PHE A 144 -19.93 -1.29 -3.89
N CYS A 145 -20.97 -0.45 -3.91
CA CYS A 145 -20.86 0.96 -3.52
C CYS A 145 -20.46 1.13 -2.04
N GLY A 146 -21.05 0.33 -1.13
CA GLY A 146 -20.66 0.32 0.28
C GLY A 146 -19.22 -0.09 0.50
N MET A 147 -18.76 -1.13 -0.21
CA MET A 147 -17.37 -1.59 -0.17
C MET A 147 -16.40 -0.52 -0.68
N ALA A 148 -16.73 0.19 -1.77
CA ALA A 148 -15.91 1.28 -2.29
C ALA A 148 -15.73 2.41 -1.27
N ALA A 149 -16.83 2.85 -0.64
CA ALA A 149 -16.79 3.89 0.38
C ALA A 149 -15.98 3.45 1.60
N MET A 150 -16.13 2.20 2.05
CA MET A 150 -15.39 1.66 3.19
C MET A 150 -13.89 1.53 2.89
N SER A 151 -13.51 1.12 1.68
CA SER A 151 -12.12 1.08 1.24
C SER A 151 -11.46 2.45 1.34
N ARG A 152 -12.17 3.46 0.86
CA ARG A 152 -11.71 4.85 0.90
C ARG A 152 -11.62 5.37 2.33
N ALA A 153 -12.55 5.00 3.20
CA ALA A 153 -12.48 5.32 4.63
C ALA A 153 -11.18 4.77 5.27
N GLN A 154 -10.71 3.63 4.78
CA GLN A 154 -9.44 3.00 5.19
C GLN A 154 -8.20 3.57 4.46
N GLY A 155 -8.40 4.60 3.63
CA GLY A 155 -7.37 5.27 2.84
C GLY A 155 -7.04 4.59 1.50
N GLY A 156 -7.69 3.48 1.17
CA GLY A 156 -7.46 2.71 -0.04
C GLY A 156 -8.44 3.03 -1.17
N ASP A 157 -7.95 3.02 -2.41
CA ASP A 157 -8.80 3.13 -3.61
C ASP A 157 -8.91 1.80 -4.38
N SER A 158 -8.18 0.76 -3.98
CA SER A 158 -8.12 -0.51 -4.72
C SER A 158 -9.48 -1.20 -4.81
N GLN A 159 -10.25 -1.24 -3.71
CA GLN A 159 -11.59 -1.84 -3.76
C GLN A 159 -12.60 -0.89 -4.42
N ALA A 160 -12.35 0.42 -4.45
CA ALA A 160 -13.17 1.35 -5.23
C ALA A 160 -13.00 1.12 -6.75
N VAL A 161 -11.78 0.82 -7.21
CA VAL A 161 -11.52 0.39 -8.59
C VAL A 161 -12.21 -0.94 -8.90
N GLN A 162 -12.05 -1.94 -8.04
CA GLN A 162 -12.69 -3.25 -8.22
C GLN A 162 -14.22 -3.14 -8.23
N ALA A 163 -14.79 -2.33 -7.34
CA ALA A 163 -16.21 -2.04 -7.31
C ALA A 163 -16.68 -1.35 -8.60
N ALA A 164 -15.92 -0.37 -9.11
CA ALA A 164 -16.24 0.30 -10.37
C ALA A 164 -16.27 -0.68 -11.55
N GLN A 165 -15.28 -1.58 -11.65
CA GLN A 165 -15.23 -2.63 -12.67
C GLN A 165 -16.42 -3.60 -12.55
N ALA A 166 -16.70 -4.08 -11.34
CA ALA A 166 -17.82 -4.99 -11.09
C ALA A 166 -19.15 -4.34 -11.45
N LEU A 167 -19.38 -3.09 -11.02
CA LEU A 167 -20.60 -2.33 -11.29
C LEU A 167 -20.87 -2.14 -12.79
N ARG A 168 -19.83 -1.94 -13.60
CA ARG A 168 -19.98 -1.85 -15.07
C ARG A 168 -20.48 -3.15 -15.69
N VAL A 169 -20.09 -4.30 -15.12
CA VAL A 169 -20.53 -5.62 -15.58
C VAL A 169 -21.92 -5.96 -15.07
N ILE A 170 -22.15 -5.88 -13.75
CA ILE A 170 -23.34 -6.41 -13.10
C ILE A 170 -24.57 -5.50 -13.25
N ALA A 171 -24.38 -4.17 -13.27
CA ALA A 171 -25.48 -3.23 -13.34
C ALA A 171 -25.69 -2.69 -14.76
N ASN A 172 -24.86 -3.14 -15.73
CA ASN A 172 -24.75 -2.56 -17.08
C ASN A 172 -24.76 -1.02 -17.02
N ALA A 173 -24.12 -0.49 -15.97
CA ALA A 173 -24.30 0.88 -15.58
C ALA A 173 -23.49 1.78 -16.51
N ARG A 174 -24.19 2.56 -17.33
CA ARG A 174 -23.58 3.56 -18.22
C ARG A 174 -23.02 4.74 -17.45
N SER A 175 -23.53 4.97 -16.25
CA SER A 175 -23.10 6.03 -15.32
C SER A 175 -22.78 5.44 -13.96
N ASN A 176 -21.95 6.15 -13.20
CA ASN A 176 -21.60 5.75 -11.85
C ASN A 176 -22.84 5.76 -10.94
N PRO A 177 -23.26 4.61 -10.38
CA PRO A 177 -24.45 4.55 -9.51
C PRO A 177 -24.20 5.11 -8.10
N CYS A 178 -22.94 5.36 -7.73
CA CYS A 178 -22.55 5.85 -6.42
C CYS A 178 -21.36 6.82 -6.46
N PRO A 179 -21.58 8.06 -6.96
CA PRO A 179 -20.52 9.05 -7.15
C PRO A 179 -19.88 9.56 -5.85
N ASP A 180 -20.55 9.40 -4.71
CA ASP A 180 -20.04 9.72 -3.38
C ASP A 180 -19.10 8.62 -2.82
N ALA A 181 -19.31 7.36 -3.24
CA ALA A 181 -18.45 6.23 -2.90
C ALA A 181 -17.29 6.08 -3.90
N ILE A 182 -17.57 6.20 -5.19
CA ILE A 182 -16.61 6.02 -6.28
C ILE A 182 -16.41 7.38 -6.98
N PRO A 183 -15.25 8.04 -6.85
CA PRO A 183 -15.00 9.28 -7.56
C PRO A 183 -15.06 9.12 -9.08
N ALA A 184 -15.40 10.20 -9.80
CA ALA A 184 -15.49 10.19 -11.27
C ALA A 184 -14.19 9.73 -11.94
N ALA A 185 -13.03 10.13 -11.40
CA ALA A 185 -11.73 9.69 -11.90
C ALA A 185 -11.59 8.15 -11.84
N THR A 186 -11.90 7.55 -10.69
CA THR A 186 -11.89 6.09 -10.49
C THR A 186 -12.87 5.38 -11.42
N TRP A 187 -14.09 5.91 -11.56
CA TRP A 187 -15.12 5.35 -12.44
C TRP A 187 -14.67 5.36 -13.91
N ASN A 188 -14.11 6.48 -14.38
CA ASN A 188 -13.70 6.65 -15.77
C ASN A 188 -12.45 5.83 -16.11
N ALA A 189 -11.49 5.73 -15.18
CA ALA A 189 -10.29 4.90 -15.34
C ALA A 189 -10.58 3.39 -15.31
N SER A 190 -11.75 3.00 -14.81
CA SER A 190 -12.17 1.59 -14.72
C SER A 190 -13.04 1.14 -15.91
N ALA A 191 -13.07 1.93 -16.99
CA ALA A 191 -13.70 1.51 -18.24
C ALA A 191 -12.87 0.37 -18.88
N PRO A 192 -13.51 -0.67 -19.44
CA PRO A 192 -12.82 -1.72 -20.18
C PRO A 192 -12.15 -1.20 -21.46
#